data_AF-A0A1Z8XUE5-F1
#
_entry.id   AF-A0A1Z8XUE5-F1
#
_cell.length_a   1.000
_cell.length_b   1.000
_cell.length_c   1.000
_cell.angle_alpha   90.00
_cell.angle_beta   90.00
_cell.angle_gamma   90.00
#
_symmetry.space_group_name_H-M   'P 1'
#
loop_
_entity.id
_entity.type
_entity.pdbx_description
1 polymer ?
#
loop_
_entity_poly.entity_id
_entity_poly.type
_entity_poly.pdbx_seq_one_letter_code
_entity_poly.pdbx_strand_id
1 'polypeptide(L)'
;MKNRLLASLLLFLSIISGHGKEEPRPLTLNEKTGHYEDLSYTALSDKNLSWEQCASLFGGETSHFLELNKNDYKKKEQELQNLLKRIKIRETQNWADPKLLQRIENEIITWLDAQIEIQTSTSSYSGEHIQSLRNAAVGFFRAYEIFNKKSYLDAGLKCTDKILATQWPKGHWPWPGKTENFIRIQDGTTTKPFWIMLYAYKVSRDKKYLESALRCADVLLSIKRPGGGWGDQWSFDGSRSGNSGVYHGTSFNDGATNDPFQIMVMAYHITGNKKYISSLHEIGEFIAKAKMGEGELVGWCEQYNDKAQPVRARQYEIELPYPRTLTRGVGPLLIWLYLMDKNEAHMNLLRGAYEWHEKVRQIELHPTTQKHWKSMAKAWSPSHHTLT
;
A
#
# COMPACT_ATOMS: atom_id res chain seq x y z
N MET A 1 -43.04 3.29 77.49
CA MET A 1 -42.70 4.50 76.70
C MET A 1 -41.69 4.08 75.64
N LYS A 2 -42.15 3.87 74.39
CA LYS A 2 -42.07 4.85 73.27
C LYS A 2 -40.66 4.96 72.66
N ASN A 3 -40.55 4.41 71.43
CA ASN A 3 -39.94 4.97 70.21
C ASN A 3 -38.45 5.38 70.25
N ARG A 4 -37.65 5.35 69.18
CA ARG A 4 -37.67 4.92 67.76
C ARG A 4 -36.27 5.32 67.24
N LEU A 5 -35.70 4.57 66.30
CA LEU A 5 -34.88 5.00 65.13
C LEU A 5 -33.95 3.84 64.73
N LEU A 6 -34.32 2.93 63.81
CA LEU A 6 -34.34 3.03 62.34
C LEU A 6 -32.99 3.33 61.68
N ALA A 7 -32.59 2.37 60.82
CA ALA A 7 -31.96 2.55 59.49
C ALA A 7 -30.47 2.98 59.50
N SER A 8 -29.53 2.41 58.74
CA SER A 8 -29.56 1.53 57.57
C SER A 8 -28.22 0.79 57.49
N LEU A 9 -28.25 -0.53 57.38
CA LEU A 9 -27.14 -1.32 56.86
C LEU A 9 -27.10 -1.08 55.34
N LEU A 10 -26.06 -0.38 54.85
CA LEU A 10 -25.82 -0.23 53.42
C LEU A 10 -25.41 -1.59 52.84
N LEU A 11 -26.38 -2.26 52.23
CA LEU A 11 -26.17 -3.30 51.23
C LEU A 11 -25.38 -2.68 50.06
N PHE A 12 -24.08 -2.96 49.97
CA PHE A 12 -23.35 -2.89 48.71
C PHE A 12 -23.79 -4.06 47.83
N LEU A 13 -24.94 -3.91 47.18
CA LEU A 13 -25.25 -4.63 45.95
C LEU A 13 -24.26 -4.13 44.90
N SER A 14 -23.18 -4.89 44.69
CA SER A 14 -22.42 -4.78 43.46
C SER A 14 -23.39 -5.13 42.33
N ILE A 15 -23.85 -4.10 41.62
CA ILE A 15 -24.43 -4.26 40.29
C ILE A 15 -23.26 -4.77 39.44
N ILE A 16 -23.11 -6.10 39.39
CA ILE A 16 -22.39 -6.75 38.32
C ILE A 16 -23.23 -6.45 37.09
N SER A 17 -22.91 -5.35 36.41
CA SER A 17 -23.29 -5.19 35.01
C SER A 17 -22.68 -6.38 34.30
N GLY A 18 -23.50 -7.41 34.11
CA GLY A 18 -23.21 -8.51 33.21
C GLY A 18 -23.04 -7.93 31.83
N HIS A 19 -21.84 -7.47 31.52
CA HIS A 19 -21.31 -7.54 30.17
C HIS A 19 -21.15 -9.04 29.92
N GLY A 20 -22.24 -9.69 29.53
CA GLY A 20 -22.14 -10.95 28.84
C GLY A 20 -21.09 -10.73 27.75
N LYS A 21 -20.01 -11.51 27.78
CA LYS A 21 -19.14 -11.63 26.62
C LYS A 21 -20.07 -12.14 25.52
N GLU A 22 -20.51 -11.26 24.63
CA GLU A 22 -21.18 -11.69 23.42
C GLU A 22 -20.22 -12.69 22.77
N GLU A 23 -20.65 -13.94 22.62
CA GLU A 23 -19.82 -14.93 21.97
C GLU A 23 -19.58 -14.49 20.52
N PRO A 24 -18.32 -14.52 20.04
CA PRO A 24 -18.01 -14.15 18.67
C PRO A 24 -18.85 -15.00 17.72
N ARG A 25 -19.58 -14.35 16.81
CA ARG A 25 -20.32 -15.06 15.75
C ARG A 25 -19.38 -15.31 14.58
N PRO A 26 -18.95 -16.55 14.34
CA PRO A 26 -17.99 -16.84 13.29
C PRO A 26 -18.56 -16.46 11.92
N LEU A 27 -17.69 -15.98 11.03
CA LEU A 27 -18.03 -15.83 9.62
C LEU A 27 -18.49 -17.18 9.06
N THR A 28 -19.67 -17.20 8.43
CA THR A 28 -20.19 -18.41 7.79
C THR A 28 -19.69 -18.49 6.36
N LEU A 29 -18.99 -19.57 6.03
CA LEU A 29 -18.62 -19.91 4.65
C LEU A 29 -19.74 -20.75 4.04
N ASN A 30 -20.28 -20.30 2.90
CA ASN A 30 -21.21 -21.12 2.14
C ASN A 30 -20.43 -22.13 1.31
N GLU A 31 -20.39 -23.40 1.74
CA GLU A 31 -19.61 -24.46 1.08
C GLU A 31 -20.00 -24.70 -0.38
N LYS A 32 -21.25 -24.41 -0.77
CA LYS A 32 -21.72 -24.60 -2.15
C LYS A 32 -21.16 -23.54 -3.10
N THR A 33 -20.99 -22.31 -2.61
CA THR A 33 -20.50 -21.20 -3.41
C THR A 33 -19.02 -20.93 -3.19
N GLY A 34 -18.44 -21.40 -2.09
CA GLY A 34 -17.07 -21.09 -1.69
C GLY A 34 -16.89 -19.65 -1.20
N HIS A 35 -17.98 -18.95 -0.87
CA HIS A 35 -17.97 -17.54 -0.47
C HIS A 35 -18.54 -17.34 0.94
N TYR A 36 -18.02 -16.35 1.67
CA TYR A 36 -18.58 -15.93 2.95
C TYR A 36 -19.96 -15.31 2.77
N GLU A 37 -20.86 -15.61 3.70
CA GLU A 37 -22.26 -15.14 3.65
C GLU A 37 -22.38 -13.64 3.94
N ASP A 38 -21.52 -13.08 4.80
CA ASP A 38 -21.50 -11.67 5.14
C ASP A 38 -20.05 -11.20 5.37
N LEU A 39 -19.65 -10.13 4.70
CA LEU A 39 -18.36 -9.45 4.90
C LEU A 39 -18.56 -7.95 5.21
N SER A 40 -19.72 -7.59 5.77
CA SER A 40 -19.99 -6.25 6.27
C SER A 40 -19.01 -5.86 7.39
N TYR A 41 -18.86 -4.56 7.64
CA TYR A 41 -18.03 -4.09 8.76
C TYR A 41 -18.48 -4.63 10.12
N THR A 42 -19.78 -4.81 10.31
CA THR A 42 -20.32 -5.43 11.52
C THR A 42 -19.79 -6.84 11.67
N ALA A 43 -19.86 -7.66 10.61
CA ALA A 43 -19.34 -9.02 10.61
C ALA A 43 -17.81 -9.08 10.78
N LEU A 44 -17.08 -8.15 10.18
CA LEU A 44 -15.62 -8.08 10.23
C LEU A 44 -15.04 -7.32 11.44
N SER A 45 -15.81 -7.17 12.52
CA SER A 45 -15.35 -6.48 13.73
C SER A 45 -14.73 -7.44 14.75
N ASP A 46 -13.83 -6.92 15.59
CA ASP A 46 -13.16 -7.67 16.67
C ASP A 46 -14.15 -8.30 17.68
N LYS A 47 -15.41 -7.84 17.70
CA LYS A 47 -16.47 -8.43 18.53
C LYS A 47 -17.02 -9.74 17.95
N ASN A 48 -16.94 -9.91 16.63
CA ASN A 48 -17.54 -11.03 15.92
C ASN A 48 -16.51 -12.02 15.40
N LEU A 49 -15.25 -11.61 15.25
CA LEU A 49 -14.18 -12.48 14.78
C LEU A 49 -13.43 -13.14 15.94
N SER A 50 -13.09 -14.43 15.80
CA SER A 50 -12.10 -15.07 16.65
C SER A 50 -10.70 -14.53 16.33
N TRP A 51 -9.74 -14.71 17.26
CA TRP A 51 -8.36 -14.28 17.01
C TRP A 51 -7.74 -15.05 15.82
N GLU A 52 -8.08 -16.33 15.63
CA GLU A 52 -7.64 -17.12 14.48
C GLU A 52 -8.18 -16.56 13.17
N GLN A 53 -9.46 -16.13 13.17
CA GLN A 53 -10.08 -15.53 11.99
C GLN A 53 -9.46 -14.18 11.66
N CYS A 54 -9.22 -13.32 12.66
CA CYS A 54 -8.49 -12.07 12.46
C CYS A 54 -7.10 -12.34 11.88
N ALA A 55 -6.37 -13.31 12.45
CA ALA A 55 -5.04 -13.66 11.98
C ALA A 55 -5.04 -14.23 10.55
N SER A 56 -6.04 -15.02 10.19
CA SER A 56 -6.18 -15.61 8.86
C SER A 56 -6.62 -14.59 7.80
N LEU A 57 -7.50 -13.65 8.14
CA LEU A 57 -8.09 -12.71 7.18
C LEU A 57 -7.22 -11.48 6.96
N PHE A 58 -6.62 -10.95 8.03
CA PHE A 58 -5.90 -9.68 8.01
C PHE A 58 -4.38 -9.83 8.15
N GLY A 59 -3.90 -11.07 8.28
CA GLY A 59 -2.52 -11.36 8.67
C GLY A 59 -2.33 -11.06 10.15
N GLY A 60 -1.91 -12.06 10.93
CA GLY A 60 -1.78 -12.01 12.39
C GLY A 60 -0.84 -10.93 12.98
N GLU A 61 -0.30 -10.04 12.15
CA GLU A 61 0.57 -8.93 12.54
C GLU A 61 -0.21 -7.64 12.86
N THR A 62 -1.52 -7.60 12.65
CA THR A 62 -2.38 -6.43 12.94
C THR A 62 -2.87 -6.37 14.39
N SER A 63 -2.55 -7.37 15.21
CA SER A 63 -2.73 -7.25 16.66
C SER A 63 -1.80 -6.16 17.16
N HIS A 64 -2.33 -5.17 17.88
CA HIS A 64 -1.54 -4.17 18.57
C HIS A 64 -0.45 -4.90 19.38
N PHE A 65 0.79 -4.90 18.90
CA PHE A 65 1.89 -5.48 19.64
C PHE A 65 2.12 -4.54 20.82
N LEU A 66 1.49 -4.87 21.96
CA LEU A 66 1.92 -4.36 23.26
C LEU A 66 3.43 -4.59 23.34
N GLU A 67 4.16 -3.69 24.01
CA GLU A 67 5.58 -3.89 24.25
C GLU A 67 5.79 -5.31 24.81
N LEU A 68 6.51 -6.13 24.05
CA LEU A 68 6.78 -7.50 24.42
C LEU A 68 7.56 -7.46 25.73
N ASN A 69 7.04 -8.09 26.77
CA ASN A 69 7.79 -8.21 28.01
C ASN A 69 8.85 -9.31 27.86
N LYS A 70 9.78 -9.40 28.82
CA LYS A 70 10.85 -10.42 28.79
C LYS A 70 10.33 -11.86 28.65
N ASN A 71 9.15 -12.17 29.19
CA ASN A 71 8.56 -13.51 29.06
C ASN A 71 8.05 -13.76 27.65
N ASP A 72 7.47 -12.77 26.98
CA ASP A 72 7.04 -12.88 25.59
C ASP A 72 8.22 -13.12 24.65
N TYR A 73 9.32 -12.38 24.86
CA TYR A 73 10.58 -12.59 24.15
C TYR A 73 11.08 -14.02 24.35
N LYS A 74 11.14 -14.49 25.59
CA LYS A 74 11.59 -15.85 25.90
C LYS A 74 10.69 -16.91 25.25
N LYS A 75 9.37 -16.69 25.22
CA LYS A 75 8.41 -17.58 24.56
C LYS A 75 8.62 -17.62 23.05
N LYS A 76 8.84 -16.47 22.41
CA LYS A 76 9.12 -16.39 20.96
C LYS A 76 10.48 -16.97 20.61
N GLU A 77 11.48 -16.78 21.45
CA GLU A 77 12.79 -17.42 21.31
C GLU A 77 12.64 -18.95 21.40
N GLN A 78 11.86 -19.46 22.36
CA GLN A 78 11.57 -20.88 22.46
C GLN A 78 10.82 -21.42 21.22
N GLU A 79 9.85 -20.67 20.70
CA GLU A 79 9.11 -20.99 19.47
C GLU A 79 10.06 -21.07 18.27
N LEU A 80 10.94 -20.09 18.12
CA LEU A 80 11.99 -20.07 17.10
C LEU A 80 12.93 -21.28 17.25
N GLN A 81 13.41 -21.58 18.45
CA GLN A 81 14.27 -22.75 18.70
C GLN A 81 13.56 -24.06 18.33
N ASN A 82 12.27 -24.18 18.63
CA ASN A 82 11.46 -25.33 18.23
C ASN A 82 11.30 -25.44 16.71
N LEU A 83 11.06 -24.33 16.02
CA LEU A 83 10.98 -24.27 14.55
C LEU A 83 12.31 -24.66 13.93
N LEU A 84 13.43 -24.09 14.40
CA LEU A 84 14.77 -24.45 13.95
C LEU A 84 15.08 -25.92 14.18
N LYS A 85 14.66 -26.50 15.32
CA LYS A 85 14.77 -27.94 15.58
C LYS A 85 13.94 -28.76 14.60
N ARG A 86 12.71 -28.35 14.28
CA ARG A 86 11.86 -29.03 13.28
C ARG A 86 12.46 -28.97 11.88
N ILE A 87 12.98 -27.81 11.48
CA ILE A 87 13.71 -27.63 10.21
C ILE A 87 14.90 -28.58 10.17
N LYS A 88 15.74 -28.59 11.22
CA LYS A 88 16.89 -29.50 11.32
C LYS A 88 16.48 -30.97 11.21
N ILE A 89 15.45 -31.40 11.94
CA ILE A 89 14.94 -32.78 11.85
C ILE A 89 14.53 -33.12 10.43
N ARG A 90 13.80 -32.22 9.75
CA ARG A 90 13.37 -32.38 8.36
C ARG A 90 14.57 -32.49 7.42
N GLU A 91 15.54 -31.59 7.55
CA GLU A 91 16.77 -31.56 6.74
C GLU A 91 17.67 -32.78 6.97
N THR A 92 17.55 -33.46 8.11
CA THR A 92 18.28 -34.71 8.42
C THR A 92 17.54 -35.99 8.04
N GLN A 93 16.34 -35.92 7.46
CA GLN A 93 15.63 -37.11 6.98
C GLN A 93 16.31 -37.70 5.75
N ASN A 94 16.25 -39.03 5.57
CA ASN A 94 16.89 -39.73 4.44
C ASN A 94 16.42 -39.26 3.05
N TRP A 95 15.21 -38.71 2.94
CA TRP A 95 14.67 -38.17 1.68
C TRP A 95 15.01 -36.69 1.47
N ALA A 96 15.47 -36.01 2.50
CA ALA A 96 15.86 -34.61 2.38
C ALA A 96 17.24 -34.53 1.75
N ASP A 97 17.40 -33.63 0.79
CA ASP A 97 18.72 -33.28 0.27
C ASP A 97 19.33 -32.22 1.19
N PRO A 98 20.30 -32.57 2.04
CA PRO A 98 20.86 -31.66 3.05
C PRO A 98 21.63 -30.50 2.42
N LYS A 99 21.92 -30.55 1.11
CA LYS A 99 22.62 -29.50 0.37
C LYS A 99 21.69 -28.65 -0.48
N LEU A 100 20.38 -28.91 -0.51
CA LEU A 100 19.43 -28.17 -1.36
C LEU A 100 19.48 -26.66 -1.10
N LEU A 101 19.42 -26.24 0.17
CA LEU A 101 19.48 -24.82 0.52
C LEU A 101 20.80 -24.19 0.06
N GLN A 102 21.93 -24.86 0.33
CA GLN A 102 23.24 -24.39 -0.09
C GLN A 102 23.35 -24.29 -1.62
N ARG A 103 22.78 -25.23 -2.37
CA ARG A 103 22.76 -25.17 -3.84
C ARG A 103 21.89 -24.04 -4.36
N ILE A 104 20.68 -23.88 -3.82
CA ILE A 104 19.78 -22.77 -4.19
C ILE A 104 20.45 -21.43 -3.90
N GLU A 105 21.07 -21.29 -2.72
CA GLU A 105 21.81 -20.08 -2.37
C GLU A 105 22.98 -19.83 -3.34
N ASN A 106 23.77 -20.86 -3.65
CA ASN A 106 24.86 -20.77 -4.61
C ASN A 106 24.36 -20.42 -6.02
N GLU A 107 23.23 -20.96 -6.47
CA GLU A 107 22.61 -20.63 -7.75
C GLU A 107 22.15 -19.17 -7.80
N ILE A 108 21.50 -18.69 -6.72
CA ILE A 108 21.09 -17.28 -6.57
C ILE A 108 22.31 -16.37 -6.59
N ILE A 109 23.36 -16.69 -5.82
CA ILE A 109 24.60 -15.93 -5.78
C ILE A 109 25.27 -15.91 -7.15
N THR A 110 25.37 -17.06 -7.82
CA THR A 110 25.98 -17.17 -9.15
C THR A 110 25.22 -16.31 -10.16
N TRP A 111 23.89 -16.36 -10.13
CA TRP A 111 23.06 -15.52 -10.98
C TRP A 111 23.23 -14.03 -10.66
N LEU A 112 23.20 -13.64 -9.37
CA LEU A 112 23.39 -12.25 -8.93
C LEU A 112 24.76 -11.70 -9.33
N ASP A 113 25.82 -12.49 -9.15
CA ASP A 113 27.18 -12.11 -9.52
C ASP A 113 27.28 -11.87 -11.04
N ALA A 114 26.65 -12.73 -11.85
CA ALA A 114 26.56 -12.53 -13.30
C ALA A 114 25.76 -11.28 -13.69
N GLN A 115 24.76 -10.87 -12.91
CA GLN A 115 23.99 -9.65 -13.17
C GLN A 115 24.80 -8.37 -12.95
N ILE A 116 25.86 -8.37 -12.13
CA ILE A 116 26.60 -7.15 -11.80
C ILE A 116 27.10 -6.47 -13.08
N GLU A 117 27.83 -7.19 -13.93
CA GLU A 117 28.40 -6.60 -15.13
C GLU A 117 27.30 -6.21 -16.14
N ILE A 118 26.27 -7.06 -16.30
CA ILE A 118 25.16 -6.81 -17.23
C ILE A 118 24.44 -5.50 -16.90
N GLN A 119 24.12 -5.27 -15.62
CA GLN A 119 23.35 -4.09 -15.22
C GLN A 119 24.25 -2.85 -15.03
N THR A 120 25.49 -3.04 -14.58
CA THR A 120 26.42 -1.92 -14.35
C THR A 120 27.16 -1.46 -15.60
N SER A 121 27.09 -2.19 -16.72
CA SER A 121 27.61 -1.74 -18.03
C SER A 121 26.62 -0.89 -18.84
N THR A 122 25.34 -0.88 -18.51
CA THR A 122 24.30 -0.09 -19.23
C THR A 122 24.65 1.39 -19.32
N SER A 123 24.71 1.99 -20.50
CA SER A 123 25.28 3.34 -20.67
C SER A 123 24.45 4.48 -20.07
N SER A 124 23.12 4.38 -20.09
CA SER A 124 22.25 5.48 -19.64
C SER A 124 20.92 5.01 -19.04
N TYR A 125 20.38 5.84 -18.15
CA TYR A 125 19.03 5.70 -17.62
C TYR A 125 18.02 6.34 -18.58
N SER A 126 17.62 5.58 -19.60
CA SER A 126 16.72 6.03 -20.68
C SER A 126 16.04 4.86 -21.37
N GLY A 127 14.88 5.09 -21.99
CA GLY A 127 14.18 4.10 -22.81
C GLY A 127 13.89 2.80 -22.06
N GLU A 128 14.20 1.66 -22.69
CA GLU A 128 13.98 0.32 -22.13
C GLU A 128 14.80 0.02 -20.87
N HIS A 129 15.91 0.73 -20.65
CA HIS A 129 16.80 0.49 -19.50
C HIS A 129 16.31 1.11 -18.19
N ILE A 130 15.27 1.95 -18.23
CA ILE A 130 14.75 2.63 -17.03
C ILE A 130 14.33 1.60 -15.98
N GLN A 131 13.54 0.59 -16.36
CA GLN A 131 13.02 -0.36 -15.40
C GLN A 131 14.08 -1.36 -14.92
N SER A 132 14.99 -1.80 -15.81
CA SER A 132 16.08 -2.70 -15.43
C SER A 132 17.03 -2.05 -14.43
N LEU A 133 17.45 -0.80 -14.65
CA LEU A 133 18.33 -0.08 -13.71
C LEU A 133 17.67 0.17 -12.36
N ARG A 134 16.37 0.50 -12.33
CA ARG A 134 15.62 0.63 -11.07
C ARG A 134 15.61 -0.68 -10.29
N ASN A 135 15.28 -1.77 -10.97
CA ASN A 135 15.23 -3.11 -10.36
C ASN A 135 16.62 -3.55 -9.89
N ALA A 136 17.66 -3.32 -10.69
CA ALA A 136 19.04 -3.66 -10.35
C ALA A 136 19.53 -2.89 -9.12
N ALA A 137 19.29 -1.58 -9.03
CA ALA A 137 19.68 -0.78 -7.87
C ALA A 137 19.08 -1.34 -6.57
N VAL A 138 17.76 -1.53 -6.54
CA VAL A 138 17.06 -2.08 -5.35
C VAL A 138 17.48 -3.53 -5.08
N GLY A 139 17.58 -4.35 -6.12
CA GLY A 139 17.95 -5.76 -6.03
C GLY A 139 19.34 -5.96 -5.43
N PHE A 140 20.33 -5.17 -5.87
CA PHE A 140 21.68 -5.23 -5.34
C PHE A 140 21.80 -4.68 -3.92
N PHE A 141 21.07 -3.62 -3.56
CA PHE A 141 21.02 -3.18 -2.16
C PHE A 141 20.40 -4.25 -1.25
N ARG A 142 19.35 -4.93 -1.72
CA ARG A 142 18.76 -6.05 -0.98
C ARG A 142 19.72 -7.23 -0.87
N ALA A 143 20.44 -7.57 -1.93
CA ALA A 143 21.48 -8.60 -1.92
C ALA A 143 22.63 -8.24 -0.97
N TYR A 144 23.02 -6.97 -0.90
CA TYR A 144 24.00 -6.49 0.08
C TYR A 144 23.52 -6.68 1.52
N GLU A 145 22.27 -6.32 1.84
CA GLU A 145 21.73 -6.52 3.19
C GLU A 145 21.60 -8.00 3.58
N ILE A 146 21.39 -8.90 2.62
CA ILE A 146 21.24 -10.34 2.86
C ILE A 146 22.61 -11.03 2.98
N PHE A 147 23.50 -10.81 2.00
CA PHE A 147 24.76 -11.55 1.86
C PHE A 147 25.98 -10.78 2.36
N ASN A 148 25.83 -9.51 2.73
CA ASN A 148 26.89 -8.63 3.23
C ASN A 148 28.13 -8.55 2.32
N LYS A 149 27.94 -8.66 1.00
CA LYS A 149 29.03 -8.55 0.00
C LYS A 149 29.14 -7.13 -0.54
N LYS A 150 30.31 -6.50 -0.38
CA LYS A 150 30.59 -5.14 -0.87
C LYS A 150 30.38 -4.99 -2.39
N SER A 151 30.60 -6.05 -3.18
CA SER A 151 30.35 -6.04 -4.63
C SER A 151 28.90 -5.70 -4.97
N TYR A 152 27.92 -6.16 -4.19
CA TYR A 152 26.52 -5.80 -4.37
C TYR A 152 26.23 -4.36 -3.97
N LEU A 153 26.83 -3.86 -2.87
CA LEU A 153 26.73 -2.44 -2.53
C LEU A 153 27.25 -1.56 -3.66
N ASP A 154 28.46 -1.85 -4.14
CA ASP A 154 29.11 -1.10 -5.22
C ASP A 154 28.28 -1.17 -6.53
N ALA A 155 27.72 -2.34 -6.86
CA ALA A 155 26.85 -2.52 -8.04
C ALA A 155 25.56 -1.72 -7.93
N GLY A 156 24.89 -1.75 -6.77
CA GLY A 156 23.70 -0.96 -6.52
C GLY A 156 23.97 0.53 -6.63
N LEU A 157 25.07 1.02 -6.03
CA LEU A 157 25.47 2.43 -6.11
C LEU A 157 25.80 2.86 -7.54
N LYS A 158 26.50 2.02 -8.33
CA LYS A 158 26.73 2.29 -9.76
C LYS A 158 25.43 2.44 -10.55
N CYS A 159 24.44 1.57 -10.31
CA CYS A 159 23.12 1.70 -10.93
C CYS A 159 22.41 2.99 -10.48
N THR A 160 22.43 3.29 -9.18
CA THR A 160 21.83 4.52 -8.64
C THR A 160 22.50 5.77 -9.16
N ASP A 161 23.82 5.82 -9.30
CA ASP A 161 24.54 6.98 -9.81
C ASP A 161 24.13 7.31 -11.26
N LYS A 162 23.81 6.30 -12.08
CA LYS A 162 23.24 6.53 -13.43
C LYS A 162 21.86 7.15 -13.38
N ILE A 163 21.02 6.72 -12.43
CA ILE A 163 19.70 7.32 -12.22
C ILE A 163 19.86 8.76 -11.73
N LEU A 164 20.74 9.00 -10.76
CA LEU A 164 21.04 10.32 -10.20
C LEU A 164 21.55 11.28 -11.28
N ALA A 165 22.46 10.83 -12.15
CA ALA A 165 23.06 11.65 -13.21
C ALA A 165 22.03 12.23 -14.20
N THR A 166 20.84 11.64 -14.29
CA THR A 166 19.75 12.13 -15.15
C THR A 166 18.74 13.03 -14.44
N GLN A 167 18.85 13.21 -13.12
CA GLN A 167 17.92 14.08 -12.40
C GLN A 167 18.08 15.52 -12.89
N TRP A 168 16.97 16.12 -13.32
CA TRP A 168 16.97 17.52 -13.74
C TRP A 168 17.20 18.45 -12.54
N PRO A 169 17.69 19.70 -12.76
CA PRO A 169 17.98 20.64 -11.68
C PRO A 169 16.80 20.88 -10.73
N LYS A 170 15.56 20.80 -11.24
CA LYS A 170 14.35 20.96 -10.41
C LYS A 170 14.10 19.78 -9.47
N GLY A 171 14.68 18.59 -9.71
CA GLY A 171 14.57 17.45 -8.80
C GLY A 171 13.71 16.29 -9.32
N HIS A 172 13.15 16.38 -10.52
CA HIS A 172 12.43 15.30 -11.19
C HIS A 172 13.33 14.56 -12.19
N TRP A 173 12.83 13.43 -12.70
CA TRP A 173 13.55 12.59 -13.66
C TRP A 173 12.94 12.65 -15.06
N PRO A 174 13.71 12.28 -16.10
CA PRO A 174 13.23 12.31 -17.47
C PRO A 174 11.98 11.46 -17.67
N TRP A 175 10.97 12.07 -18.28
CA TRP A 175 9.85 11.37 -18.88
C TRP A 175 10.19 11.11 -20.36
N PRO A 176 10.26 9.85 -20.83
CA PRO A 176 10.60 9.53 -22.22
C PRO A 176 9.90 10.40 -23.26
N GLY A 177 10.72 11.01 -24.15
CA GLY A 177 10.24 11.90 -25.21
C GLY A 177 9.88 13.33 -24.77
N LYS A 178 10.15 13.71 -23.52
CA LYS A 178 9.90 15.06 -22.98
C LYS A 178 11.17 15.74 -22.48
N THR A 179 11.11 17.06 -22.39
CA THR A 179 12.16 17.90 -21.81
C THR A 179 11.98 18.06 -20.30
N GLU A 180 12.93 18.73 -19.64
CA GLU A 180 12.85 19.07 -18.21
C GLU A 180 11.62 19.93 -17.83
N ASN A 181 10.92 20.50 -18.81
CA ASN A 181 9.69 21.24 -18.59
C ASN A 181 8.55 20.36 -18.04
N PHE A 182 8.59 19.04 -18.28
CA PHE A 182 7.51 18.14 -17.93
C PHE A 182 7.86 17.20 -16.77
N ILE A 183 6.89 16.99 -15.89
CA ILE A 183 6.93 15.94 -14.87
C ILE A 183 5.86 14.92 -15.21
N ARG A 184 6.24 13.64 -15.30
CA ARG A 184 5.30 12.53 -15.17
C ARG A 184 5.25 12.13 -13.70
N ILE A 185 4.10 12.32 -13.08
CA ILE A 185 3.93 12.11 -11.64
C ILE A 185 3.56 10.64 -11.38
N GLN A 186 2.66 10.09 -12.19
CA GLN A 186 2.25 8.69 -12.13
C GLN A 186 3.32 7.69 -12.68
N ASP A 187 2.98 6.40 -12.66
CA ASP A 187 3.79 5.26 -13.16
C ASP A 187 5.10 5.02 -12.38
N GLY A 188 5.30 5.75 -11.30
CA GLY A 188 6.57 5.77 -10.60
C GLY A 188 7.67 6.50 -11.35
N THR A 189 7.36 7.33 -12.35
CA THR A 189 8.37 7.92 -13.23
C THR A 189 9.32 8.82 -12.44
N THR A 190 8.75 9.73 -11.64
CA THR A 190 9.49 10.63 -10.75
C THR A 190 9.65 10.05 -9.34
N THR A 191 8.68 9.26 -8.88
CA THR A 191 8.59 8.84 -7.47
C THR A 191 9.41 7.59 -7.13
N LYS A 192 9.59 6.62 -8.05
CA LYS A 192 10.48 5.46 -7.79
C LYS A 192 11.94 5.86 -7.59
N PRO A 193 12.52 6.77 -8.41
CA PRO A 193 13.87 7.27 -8.16
C PRO A 193 14.06 7.88 -6.77
N PHE A 194 13.08 8.61 -6.22
CA PHE A 194 13.13 9.12 -4.85
C PHE A 194 13.43 8.00 -3.83
N TRP A 195 12.68 6.89 -3.89
CA TRP A 195 12.88 5.75 -2.99
C TRP A 195 14.23 5.07 -3.18
N ILE A 196 14.70 4.98 -4.42
CA ILE A 196 16.04 4.43 -4.73
C ILE A 196 17.14 5.31 -4.13
N MET A 197 17.02 6.64 -4.25
CA MET A 197 17.97 7.58 -3.65
C MET A 197 17.98 7.44 -2.11
N LEU A 198 16.80 7.33 -1.49
CA LEU A 198 16.74 7.09 -0.04
C LEU A 198 17.35 5.75 0.38
N TYR A 199 17.14 4.67 -0.40
CA TYR A 199 17.77 3.39 -0.11
C TYR A 199 19.29 3.48 -0.25
N ALA A 200 19.79 4.12 -1.31
CA ALA A 200 21.22 4.36 -1.50
C ALA A 200 21.81 5.17 -0.33
N TYR A 201 21.14 6.21 0.15
CA TYR A 201 21.55 6.95 1.35
C TYR A 201 21.55 6.06 2.60
N LYS A 202 20.53 5.22 2.80
CA LYS A 202 20.45 4.29 3.95
C LYS A 202 21.67 3.38 4.01
N VAL A 203 22.09 2.80 2.89
CA VAL A 203 23.17 1.80 2.85
C VAL A 203 24.57 2.39 2.72
N SER A 204 24.73 3.58 2.12
CA SER A 204 26.05 4.21 1.90
C SER A 204 26.35 5.39 2.82
N ARG A 205 25.32 6.05 3.35
CA ARG A 205 25.38 7.35 4.06
C ARG A 205 25.93 8.52 3.24
N ASP A 206 26.06 8.36 1.92
CA ASP A 206 26.43 9.45 1.03
C ASP A 206 25.27 10.45 0.87
N LYS A 207 25.49 11.68 1.35
CA LYS A 207 24.47 12.73 1.42
C LYS A 207 23.96 13.15 0.05
N LYS A 208 24.71 12.95 -1.04
CA LYS A 208 24.28 13.34 -2.39
C LYS A 208 22.94 12.69 -2.78
N TYR A 209 22.70 11.46 -2.30
CA TYR A 209 21.44 10.75 -2.56
C TYR A 209 20.30 11.31 -1.73
N LEU A 210 20.53 11.65 -0.46
CA LEU A 210 19.51 12.31 0.37
C LEU A 210 19.13 13.67 -0.22
N GLU A 211 20.11 14.47 -0.62
CA GLU A 211 19.89 15.78 -1.25
C GLU A 211 19.09 15.63 -2.56
N SER A 212 19.40 14.63 -3.38
CA SER A 212 18.63 14.30 -4.58
C SER A 212 17.17 13.95 -4.27
N ALA A 213 16.95 13.09 -3.27
CA ALA A 213 15.61 12.72 -2.84
C ALA A 213 14.83 13.96 -2.33
N LEU A 214 15.46 14.83 -1.55
CA LEU A 214 14.80 16.04 -1.04
C LEU A 214 14.47 17.05 -2.14
N ARG A 215 15.30 17.19 -3.19
CA ARG A 215 14.91 17.98 -4.38
C ARG A 215 13.66 17.43 -5.05
N CYS A 216 13.51 16.11 -5.13
CA CYS A 216 12.28 15.49 -5.65
C CYS A 216 11.07 15.80 -4.76
N ALA A 217 11.20 15.71 -3.43
CA ALA A 217 10.13 16.07 -2.52
C ALA A 217 9.75 17.55 -2.67
N ASP A 218 10.73 18.44 -2.77
CA ASP A 218 10.52 19.88 -2.91
C ASP A 218 9.80 20.24 -4.21
N VAL A 219 10.18 19.64 -5.35
CA VAL A 219 9.49 19.91 -6.62
C VAL A 219 8.08 19.36 -6.64
N LEU A 220 7.86 18.16 -6.10
CA LEU A 220 6.50 17.60 -5.98
C LEU A 220 5.64 18.48 -5.08
N LEU A 221 6.15 18.94 -3.94
CA LEU A 221 5.43 19.86 -3.06
C LEU A 221 5.08 21.17 -3.78
N SER A 222 6.00 21.70 -4.60
CA SER A 222 5.79 22.96 -5.33
C SER A 222 4.67 22.93 -6.38
N ILE A 223 4.32 21.73 -6.87
CA ILE A 223 3.29 21.53 -7.91
C ILE A 223 1.98 20.96 -7.36
N LYS A 224 1.85 20.81 -6.04
CA LYS A 224 0.63 20.33 -5.37
C LYS A 224 -0.56 21.19 -5.79
N ARG A 225 -1.69 20.54 -6.10
CA ARG A 225 -2.92 21.23 -6.49
C ARG A 225 -3.69 21.79 -5.29
N PRO A 226 -4.64 22.72 -5.50
CA PRO A 226 -5.43 23.32 -4.42
C PRO A 226 -6.19 22.30 -3.57
N GLY A 227 -6.59 21.15 -4.13
CA GLY A 227 -7.26 20.07 -3.39
C GLY A 227 -6.32 19.13 -2.63
N GLY A 228 -5.09 19.55 -2.34
CA GLY A 228 -4.09 18.73 -1.65
C GLY A 228 -3.42 17.62 -2.47
N GLY A 229 -3.97 17.27 -3.64
CA GLY A 229 -3.49 16.17 -4.48
C GLY A 229 -2.59 16.58 -5.64
N TRP A 230 -2.34 15.62 -6.54
CA TRP A 230 -1.53 15.79 -7.75
C TRP A 230 -2.22 15.21 -8.97
N GLY A 231 -2.00 15.82 -10.13
CA GLY A 231 -2.44 15.28 -11.41
C GLY A 231 -1.52 14.15 -11.90
N ASP A 232 -1.82 13.62 -13.08
CA ASP A 232 -0.98 12.62 -13.75
C ASP A 232 0.38 13.17 -14.18
N GLN A 233 0.41 14.48 -14.45
CA GLN A 233 1.51 15.17 -15.07
C GLN A 233 1.51 16.67 -14.75
N TRP A 234 2.66 17.30 -14.95
CA TRP A 234 2.86 18.74 -14.80
C TRP A 234 3.69 19.31 -15.94
N SER A 235 3.45 20.58 -16.25
CA SER A 235 4.23 21.39 -17.18
C SER A 235 4.56 22.73 -16.53
N PHE A 236 5.83 23.11 -16.47
CA PHE A 236 6.24 24.35 -15.80
C PHE A 236 5.85 25.62 -16.56
N ASP A 237 5.71 25.54 -17.89
CA ASP A 237 5.27 26.64 -18.75
C ASP A 237 3.78 26.57 -19.14
N GLY A 238 3.05 25.56 -18.65
CA GLY A 238 1.64 25.34 -18.97
C GLY A 238 1.38 24.73 -20.36
N SER A 239 2.42 24.40 -21.12
CA SER A 239 2.27 23.70 -22.40
C SER A 239 1.72 22.29 -22.22
N ARG A 240 1.03 21.78 -23.26
CA ARG A 240 0.52 20.41 -23.28
C ARG A 240 1.64 19.44 -23.60
N SER A 241 1.72 18.33 -22.85
CA SER A 241 2.69 17.28 -23.16
C SER A 241 2.30 16.50 -24.42
N GLY A 242 1.01 16.54 -24.81
CA GLY A 242 0.44 15.70 -25.87
C GLY A 242 -0.01 14.31 -25.38
N ASN A 243 0.20 13.98 -24.11
CA ASN A 243 -0.35 12.79 -23.47
C ASN A 243 -1.65 13.12 -22.73
N SER A 244 -2.61 12.19 -22.78
CA SER A 244 -3.85 12.24 -21.99
C SER A 244 -3.57 12.15 -20.49
N GLY A 245 -4.60 12.46 -19.69
CA GLY A 245 -4.52 12.48 -18.23
C GLY A 245 -4.70 13.86 -17.63
N VAL A 246 -4.78 13.92 -16.31
CA VAL A 246 -5.07 15.11 -15.50
C VAL A 246 -3.84 16.01 -15.39
N TYR A 247 -3.98 17.26 -15.85
CA TYR A 247 -3.01 18.34 -15.60
C TYR A 247 -3.46 19.23 -14.43
N HIS A 248 -4.76 19.53 -14.36
CA HIS A 248 -5.35 20.45 -13.39
C HIS A 248 -6.40 19.73 -12.55
N GLY A 249 -5.93 19.05 -11.52
CA GLY A 249 -6.76 18.31 -10.59
C GLY A 249 -6.02 17.20 -9.89
N THR A 250 -6.77 16.24 -9.37
CA THR A 250 -6.26 15.12 -8.57
C THR A 250 -6.48 13.82 -9.34
N SER A 251 -5.43 13.03 -9.47
CA SER A 251 -5.49 11.68 -10.01
C SER A 251 -5.08 10.67 -8.95
N PHE A 252 -5.84 9.59 -8.84
CA PHE A 252 -5.52 8.40 -8.07
C PHE A 252 -4.96 7.28 -8.98
N ASN A 253 -4.94 7.50 -10.30
CA ASN A 253 -4.40 6.53 -11.24
C ASN A 253 -2.89 6.36 -11.05
N ASP A 254 -2.44 5.10 -11.07
CA ASP A 254 -1.02 4.71 -11.07
C ASP A 254 -0.13 5.49 -10.08
N GLY A 255 -0.68 5.80 -8.90
CA GLY A 255 0.03 6.44 -7.79
C GLY A 255 0.19 7.96 -7.88
N ALA A 256 -0.48 8.64 -8.83
CA ALA A 256 -0.26 10.07 -9.11
C ALA A 256 -0.38 10.96 -7.85
N THR A 257 -1.36 10.73 -6.98
CA THR A 257 -1.49 11.41 -5.67
C THR A 257 -0.87 10.64 -4.52
N ASN A 258 -1.04 9.31 -4.51
CA ASN A 258 -0.59 8.45 -3.41
C ASN A 258 0.93 8.49 -3.21
N ASP A 259 1.70 8.43 -4.30
CA ASP A 259 3.15 8.40 -4.21
C ASP A 259 3.71 9.74 -3.70
N PRO A 260 3.36 10.93 -4.26
CA PRO A 260 3.79 12.19 -3.67
C PRO A 260 3.36 12.37 -2.22
N PHE A 261 2.15 11.94 -1.84
CA PHE A 261 1.70 11.99 -0.45
C PHE A 261 2.63 11.20 0.47
N GLN A 262 2.97 9.96 0.12
CA GLN A 262 3.91 9.14 0.90
C GLN A 262 5.33 9.73 0.92
N ILE A 263 5.77 10.32 -0.19
CA ILE A 263 7.06 11.05 -0.26
C ILE A 263 7.05 12.23 0.72
N MET A 264 5.96 12.99 0.83
CA MET A 264 5.85 14.09 1.80
C MET A 264 5.95 13.59 3.25
N VAL A 265 5.24 12.53 3.58
CA VAL A 265 5.29 11.89 4.91
C VAL A 265 6.72 11.42 5.21
N MET A 266 7.38 10.76 4.25
CA MET A 266 8.76 10.29 4.40
C MET A 266 9.75 11.47 4.54
N ALA A 267 9.62 12.51 3.72
CA ALA A 267 10.47 13.70 3.80
C ALA A 267 10.34 14.39 5.17
N TYR A 268 9.14 14.46 5.73
CA TYR A 268 8.93 14.91 7.11
C TYR A 268 9.63 14.00 8.13
N HIS A 269 9.47 12.67 8.02
CA HIS A 269 10.13 11.75 8.94
C HIS A 269 11.66 11.86 8.94
N ILE A 270 12.26 12.12 7.77
CA ILE A 270 13.72 12.24 7.65
C ILE A 270 14.22 13.61 8.13
N THR A 271 13.48 14.68 7.88
CA THR A 271 13.96 16.06 8.09
C THR A 271 13.39 16.75 9.32
N GLY A 272 12.27 16.27 9.86
CA GLY A 272 11.45 16.98 10.85
C GLY A 272 10.75 18.24 10.30
N ASN A 273 10.90 18.55 9.00
CA ASN A 273 10.39 19.79 8.44
C ASN A 273 8.89 19.71 8.16
N LYS A 274 8.10 20.42 8.98
CA LYS A 274 6.64 20.42 8.90
C LYS A 274 6.07 20.91 7.56
N LYS A 275 6.85 21.60 6.72
CA LYS A 275 6.41 22.05 5.39
C LYS A 275 5.85 20.92 4.52
N TYR A 276 6.38 19.70 4.67
CA TYR A 276 5.94 18.56 3.86
C TYR A 276 4.56 18.05 4.27
N ILE A 277 4.17 18.20 5.54
CA ILE A 277 2.90 17.63 6.05
C ILE A 277 1.82 18.68 6.35
N SER A 278 2.17 19.98 6.39
CA SER A 278 1.28 21.04 6.87
C SER A 278 -0.03 21.16 6.10
N SER A 279 -0.03 20.83 4.81
CA SER A 279 -1.20 20.92 3.93
C SER A 279 -1.73 19.56 3.46
N LEU A 280 -1.23 18.44 4.00
CA LEU A 280 -1.68 17.12 3.52
C LEU A 280 -3.14 16.83 3.90
N HIS A 281 -3.68 17.47 4.92
CA HIS A 281 -5.09 17.33 5.33
C HIS A 281 -6.08 17.74 4.23
N GLU A 282 -5.70 18.65 3.33
CA GLU A 282 -6.54 19.15 2.24
C GLU A 282 -7.04 18.03 1.31
N ILE A 283 -6.26 16.95 1.13
CA ILE A 283 -6.70 15.82 0.29
C ILE A 283 -7.89 15.07 0.92
N GLY A 284 -8.04 15.11 2.25
CA GLY A 284 -9.19 14.53 2.93
C GLY A 284 -10.50 15.26 2.59
N GLU A 285 -10.46 16.59 2.61
CA GLU A 285 -11.60 17.43 2.20
C GLU A 285 -11.94 17.21 0.72
N PHE A 286 -10.91 17.10 -0.13
CA PHE A 286 -11.08 16.79 -1.54
C PHE A 286 -11.73 15.42 -1.74
N ILE A 287 -11.26 14.37 -1.07
CA ILE A 287 -11.81 13.01 -1.16
C ILE A 287 -13.27 13.00 -0.72
N ALA A 288 -13.61 13.66 0.39
CA ALA A 288 -14.98 13.75 0.87
C ALA A 288 -15.90 14.40 -0.17
N LYS A 289 -15.42 15.49 -0.80
CA LYS A 289 -16.14 16.18 -1.87
C LYS A 289 -16.24 15.39 -3.18
N ALA A 290 -15.21 14.60 -3.49
CA ALA A 290 -15.09 13.80 -4.71
C ALA A 290 -15.95 12.51 -4.68
N LYS A 291 -16.55 12.19 -3.53
CA LYS A 291 -17.42 11.02 -3.36
C LYS A 291 -18.53 11.03 -4.43
N MET A 292 -18.64 9.92 -5.14
CA MET A 292 -19.68 9.68 -6.13
C MET A 292 -20.81 8.83 -5.57
N GLY A 293 -21.98 8.94 -6.20
CA GLY A 293 -23.16 8.12 -5.92
C GLY A 293 -24.28 8.85 -5.19
N GLU A 294 -25.50 8.37 -5.41
CA GLU A 294 -26.69 8.75 -4.65
C GLU A 294 -27.02 7.66 -3.62
N GLY A 295 -27.62 8.08 -2.49
CA GLY A 295 -27.99 7.16 -1.41
C GLY A 295 -26.81 6.37 -0.87
N GLU A 296 -26.92 5.04 -0.93
CA GLU A 296 -25.92 4.10 -0.41
C GLU A 296 -24.73 3.88 -1.35
N LEU A 297 -24.75 4.41 -2.59
CA LEU A 297 -23.60 4.30 -3.48
C LEU A 297 -22.47 5.20 -2.98
N VAL A 298 -21.32 4.59 -2.73
CA VAL A 298 -20.10 5.28 -2.32
C VAL A 298 -18.95 4.77 -3.17
N GLY A 299 -18.29 5.67 -3.89
CA GLY A 299 -17.12 5.35 -4.68
C GLY A 299 -16.43 6.57 -5.26
N TRP A 300 -15.35 6.35 -6.00
CA TRP A 300 -14.55 7.42 -6.60
C TRP A 300 -14.03 7.02 -7.99
N CYS A 301 -13.95 7.97 -8.91
CA CYS A 301 -13.24 7.85 -10.18
C CYS A 301 -11.73 7.80 -9.96
N GLU A 302 -10.99 7.36 -10.98
CA GLU A 302 -9.53 7.50 -10.96
C GLU A 302 -9.07 8.96 -11.08
N GLN A 303 -9.85 9.84 -11.71
CA GLN A 303 -9.43 11.20 -12.04
C GLN A 303 -10.49 12.26 -11.78
N TYR A 304 -10.04 13.43 -11.32
CA TYR A 304 -10.88 14.58 -11.00
C TYR A 304 -10.20 15.89 -11.41
N ASN A 305 -11.00 16.92 -11.73
CA ASN A 305 -10.49 18.30 -11.84
C ASN A 305 -10.27 18.92 -10.44
N ASP A 306 -9.69 20.13 -10.38
CA ASP A 306 -9.44 20.85 -9.11
C ASP A 306 -10.73 21.13 -8.29
N LYS A 307 -11.91 21.07 -8.91
CA LYS A 307 -13.20 21.26 -8.22
C LYS A 307 -13.74 19.97 -7.62
N ALA A 308 -13.00 18.86 -7.68
CA ALA A 308 -13.41 17.52 -7.29
C ALA A 308 -14.56 16.96 -8.15
N GLN A 309 -14.64 17.36 -9.42
CA GLN A 309 -15.59 16.78 -10.38
C GLN A 309 -14.88 15.70 -11.20
N PRO A 310 -15.50 14.52 -11.40
CA PRO A 310 -14.94 13.47 -12.25
C PRO A 310 -14.57 13.98 -13.64
N VAL A 311 -13.45 13.52 -14.17
CA VAL A 311 -13.03 13.85 -15.54
C VAL A 311 -12.49 12.62 -16.25
N ARG A 312 -12.70 12.55 -17.55
CA ARG A 312 -12.08 11.57 -18.42
C ARG A 312 -10.57 11.77 -18.54
N ALA A 313 -9.81 10.67 -18.53
CA ALA A 313 -8.39 10.67 -18.88
C ALA A 313 -8.18 10.24 -20.34
N ARG A 314 -8.20 8.93 -20.62
CA ARG A 314 -8.25 8.37 -21.99
C ARG A 314 -9.68 8.15 -22.46
N GLN A 315 -9.88 7.88 -23.76
CA GLN A 315 -11.20 7.62 -24.33
C GLN A 315 -11.99 6.51 -23.59
N TYR A 316 -11.27 5.52 -23.05
CA TYR A 316 -11.82 4.38 -22.31
C TYR A 316 -11.72 4.52 -20.78
N GLU A 317 -11.16 5.61 -20.25
CA GLU A 317 -11.09 5.90 -18.82
C GLU A 317 -12.11 6.97 -18.48
N ILE A 318 -13.35 6.53 -18.37
CA ILE A 318 -14.53 7.39 -18.25
C ILE A 318 -14.89 7.67 -16.79
N GLU A 319 -15.80 8.61 -16.60
CA GLU A 319 -16.22 9.19 -15.32
C GLU A 319 -17.11 8.25 -14.48
N LEU A 320 -16.58 7.07 -14.12
CA LEU A 320 -17.27 6.07 -13.30
C LEU A 320 -16.49 5.72 -12.02
N PRO A 321 -17.19 5.36 -10.92
CA PRO A 321 -16.54 4.81 -9.74
C PRO A 321 -15.74 3.56 -10.11
N TYR A 322 -14.48 3.50 -9.69
CA TYR A 322 -13.59 2.38 -10.01
C TYR A 322 -13.13 1.68 -8.73
N PRO A 323 -13.39 0.36 -8.55
CA PRO A 323 -13.01 -0.37 -7.33
C PRO A 323 -11.51 -0.31 -7.00
N ARG A 324 -10.66 -0.16 -8.03
CA ARG A 324 -9.22 0.03 -7.85
C ARG A 324 -8.90 1.36 -7.17
N THR A 325 -9.62 2.44 -7.49
CA THR A 325 -9.45 3.74 -6.82
C THR A 325 -9.66 3.62 -5.33
N LEU A 326 -10.69 2.90 -4.89
CA LEU A 326 -10.91 2.67 -3.47
C LEU A 326 -9.74 1.89 -2.85
N THR A 327 -9.40 0.75 -3.44
CA THR A 327 -8.45 -0.20 -2.82
C THR A 327 -6.97 0.22 -2.92
N ARG A 328 -6.60 1.01 -3.92
CA ARG A 328 -5.20 1.42 -4.17
C ARG A 328 -4.95 2.92 -4.04
N GLY A 329 -6.00 3.74 -4.10
CA GLY A 329 -5.91 5.19 -4.08
C GLY A 329 -6.48 5.78 -2.79
N VAL A 330 -7.79 6.03 -2.80
CA VAL A 330 -8.55 6.72 -1.75
C VAL A 330 -8.48 6.01 -0.39
N GLY A 331 -8.67 4.69 -0.35
CA GLY A 331 -8.69 3.94 0.91
C GLY A 331 -7.39 4.07 1.70
N PRO A 332 -6.21 3.78 1.10
CA PRO A 332 -4.93 4.02 1.75
C PRO A 332 -4.72 5.48 2.22
N LEU A 333 -5.18 6.47 1.45
CA LEU A 333 -5.08 7.89 1.84
C LEU A 333 -5.95 8.20 3.07
N LEU A 334 -7.19 7.72 3.11
CA LEU A 334 -8.09 7.89 4.26
C LEU A 334 -7.50 7.27 5.53
N ILE A 335 -6.86 6.10 5.42
CA ILE A 335 -6.15 5.46 6.53
C ILE A 335 -4.98 6.34 7.00
N TRP A 336 -4.14 6.82 6.08
CA TRP A 336 -3.03 7.72 6.43
C TRP A 336 -3.52 8.98 7.12
N LEU A 337 -4.55 9.62 6.58
CA LEU A 337 -5.14 10.83 7.16
C LEU A 337 -5.66 10.56 8.57
N TYR A 338 -6.42 9.48 8.78
CA TYR A 338 -6.88 9.06 10.10
C TYR A 338 -5.71 8.81 11.08
N LEU A 339 -4.63 8.18 10.62
CA LEU A 339 -3.46 7.97 11.46
C LEU A 339 -2.78 9.29 11.86
N MET A 340 -2.84 10.31 11.00
CA MET A 340 -2.27 11.64 11.22
C MET A 340 -3.14 12.52 12.14
N ASP A 341 -4.46 12.52 11.98
CA ASP A 341 -5.35 13.49 12.64
C ASP A 341 -6.42 12.88 13.58
N LYS A 342 -6.59 11.55 13.56
CA LYS A 342 -7.63 10.80 14.31
C LYS A 342 -9.06 11.22 13.97
N ASN A 343 -9.28 11.84 12.82
CA ASN A 343 -10.60 12.26 12.36
C ASN A 343 -11.38 11.05 11.81
N GLU A 344 -12.37 10.59 12.57
CA GLU A 344 -13.26 9.48 12.22
C GLU A 344 -14.06 9.72 10.93
N ALA A 345 -14.18 10.96 10.43
CA ALA A 345 -14.79 11.23 9.13
C ALA A 345 -14.10 10.47 7.99
N HIS A 346 -12.77 10.29 8.05
CA HIS A 346 -12.03 9.53 7.05
C HIS A 346 -12.43 8.05 7.06
N MET A 347 -12.56 7.48 8.27
CA MET A 347 -12.95 6.07 8.43
C MET A 347 -14.43 5.85 8.12
N ASN A 348 -15.30 6.83 8.38
CA ASN A 348 -16.71 6.79 7.95
C ASN A 348 -16.84 6.67 6.41
N LEU A 349 -16.04 7.43 5.65
CA LEU A 349 -16.02 7.35 4.19
C LEU A 349 -15.58 5.96 3.71
N LEU A 350 -14.52 5.43 4.31
CA LEU A 350 -14.03 4.09 4.00
C LEU A 350 -15.08 3.03 4.32
N ARG A 351 -15.78 3.18 5.47
CA ARG A 351 -16.85 2.29 5.89
C ARG A 351 -17.98 2.20 4.87
N GLY A 352 -18.53 3.35 4.46
CA GLY A 352 -19.58 3.39 3.44
C GLY A 352 -19.16 2.81 2.09
N ALA A 353 -17.89 2.99 1.69
CA ALA A 353 -17.37 2.47 0.43
C ALA A 353 -17.31 0.94 0.37
N TYR A 354 -16.86 0.33 1.46
CA TYR A 354 -16.81 -1.13 1.57
C TYR A 354 -18.20 -1.73 1.86
N GLU A 355 -19.10 -1.04 2.55
CA GLU A 355 -20.51 -1.45 2.64
C GLU A 355 -21.14 -1.53 1.24
N TRP A 356 -20.86 -0.54 0.38
CA TRP A 356 -21.29 -0.59 -1.02
C TRP A 356 -20.64 -1.76 -1.79
N HIS A 357 -19.33 -2.01 -1.62
CA HIS A 357 -18.67 -3.16 -2.23
C HIS A 357 -19.25 -4.50 -1.77
N GLU A 358 -19.59 -4.62 -0.48
CA GLU A 358 -20.22 -5.83 0.05
C GLU A 358 -21.60 -6.02 -0.56
N LYS A 359 -22.41 -4.96 -0.66
CA LYS A 359 -23.70 -5.00 -1.35
C LYS A 359 -23.56 -5.45 -2.81
N VAL A 360 -22.59 -4.91 -3.54
CA VAL A 360 -22.29 -5.35 -4.91
C VAL A 360 -21.89 -6.82 -4.93
N ARG A 361 -21.00 -7.26 -4.03
CA ARG A 361 -20.61 -8.68 -3.93
C ARG A 361 -21.81 -9.59 -3.73
N GLN A 362 -22.75 -9.22 -2.85
CA GLN A 362 -23.97 -10.00 -2.63
C GLN A 362 -24.85 -10.10 -3.90
N ILE A 363 -24.97 -9.01 -4.67
CA ILE A 363 -25.66 -9.00 -5.97
C ILE A 363 -24.97 -9.93 -6.97
N GLU A 364 -23.64 -9.87 -7.03
CA GLU A 364 -22.80 -10.70 -7.91
C GLU A 364 -22.86 -12.19 -7.54
N LEU A 365 -23.05 -12.50 -6.25
CA LEU A 365 -23.20 -13.86 -5.75
C LEU A 365 -24.60 -14.45 -5.96
N HIS A 366 -25.58 -13.65 -6.37
CA HIS A 366 -26.91 -14.16 -6.62
C HIS A 366 -26.86 -15.29 -7.67
N PRO A 367 -27.56 -16.43 -7.47
CA PRO A 367 -27.43 -17.60 -8.35
C PRO A 367 -27.68 -17.31 -9.84
N THR A 368 -28.59 -16.38 -10.15
CA THR A 368 -28.85 -15.97 -11.54
C THR A 368 -27.67 -15.20 -12.15
N THR A 369 -27.08 -14.27 -11.41
CA THR A 369 -25.90 -13.50 -11.81
C THR A 369 -24.71 -14.43 -12.05
N GLN A 370 -24.43 -15.34 -11.11
CA GLN A 370 -23.38 -16.35 -11.29
C GLN A 370 -23.61 -17.24 -12.53
N LYS A 371 -24.85 -17.63 -12.81
CA LYS A 371 -25.18 -18.40 -14.01
C LYS A 371 -24.87 -17.61 -15.29
N HIS A 372 -25.14 -16.31 -15.32
CA HIS A 372 -24.75 -15.44 -16.43
C HIS A 372 -23.24 -15.36 -16.58
N TRP A 373 -22.49 -15.13 -15.50
CA TRP A 373 -21.02 -15.11 -15.56
C TRP A 373 -20.43 -16.43 -16.06
N LYS A 374 -20.92 -17.57 -15.57
CA LYS A 374 -20.49 -18.89 -16.06
C LYS A 374 -20.80 -19.07 -17.55
N SER A 375 -21.96 -18.59 -18.01
CA SER A 375 -22.34 -18.65 -19.43
C SER A 375 -21.43 -17.77 -20.28
N MET A 376 -21.15 -16.55 -19.83
CA MET A 376 -20.24 -15.62 -20.51
C MET A 376 -18.81 -16.17 -20.55
N ALA A 377 -18.29 -16.67 -19.42
CA ALA A 377 -16.97 -17.29 -19.35
C ALA A 377 -16.85 -18.49 -20.30
N LYS A 378 -17.88 -19.34 -20.39
CA LYS A 378 -17.93 -20.46 -21.33
C LYS A 378 -17.93 -19.99 -22.79
N ALA A 379 -18.60 -18.89 -23.11
CA ALA A 379 -18.65 -18.33 -24.45
C ALA A 379 -17.34 -17.60 -24.84
N TRP A 380 -16.70 -16.92 -23.89
CA TRP A 380 -15.49 -16.11 -24.12
C TRP A 380 -14.20 -16.92 -24.05
N SER A 381 -14.18 -18.01 -23.30
CA SER A 381 -13.03 -18.91 -23.19
C SER A 381 -13.35 -20.28 -23.81
N PRO A 382 -13.33 -20.42 -25.15
CA PRO A 382 -13.48 -21.73 -25.81
C PRO A 382 -12.34 -22.71 -25.46
N SER A 383 -11.27 -22.25 -24.82
CA SER A 383 -10.17 -23.06 -24.30
C SER A 383 -10.43 -23.59 -22.88
N HIS A 384 -10.96 -24.81 -22.79
CA HIS A 384 -10.38 -26.00 -22.15
C HIS A 384 -9.46 -25.86 -20.91
N HIS A 385 -9.73 -24.92 -19.99
CA HIS A 385 -9.34 -25.09 -18.60
C HIS A 385 -10.59 -25.32 -17.77
N THR A 386 -10.88 -26.61 -17.58
CA THR A 386 -11.88 -27.19 -16.72
C THR A 386 -11.95 -26.49 -15.36
N LEU A 387 -13.00 -25.70 -15.16
CA LEU A 387 -13.64 -25.57 -13.85
C LEU A 387 -14.65 -26.71 -13.73
N THR A 388 -14.13 -27.92 -13.52
CA THR A 388 -14.87 -29.04 -12.93
C THR A 388 -14.68 -28.99 -11.43
#